data_AF-A0A8D8BNT3-F1
#
_entry.id   AF-A0A8D8BNT3-F1
#
_cell.length_a   1.000
_cell.length_b   1.000
_cell.length_c   1.000
_cell.angle_alpha   90.00
_cell.angle_beta   90.00
_cell.angle_gamma   90.00
#
_symmetry.space_group_name_H-M   'P 1'
#
loop_
_entity.id
_entity.type
_entity.pdbx_description
1 polymer ?
#
loop_
_entity_poly.entity_id
_entity_poly.type
_entity_poly.pdbx_seq_one_letter_code
_entity_poly.pdbx_strand_id
1 'polypeptide(L)'
;RFQTAYPAGELSFFRVVLHELATTEGHKLEQIEWLNLTTKIEEGRSLTKSRAEELLSEWVGAGYLVLDEDGIGFGPKTQVEFDRYLLNNFPDQVEQCRLCKE
;
A
#
# COMPACT_ATOMS: atom_id res chain seq x y z
N ARG A 1 -3.16 6.26 13.30
CA ARG A 1 -2.22 5.52 14.19
C ARG A 1 -0.99 5.03 13.42
N PHE A 2 -1.15 4.66 12.14
CA PHE A 2 -0.06 4.30 11.25
C PHE A 2 1.11 5.32 11.20
N GLN A 3 0.81 6.62 11.05
CA GLN A 3 1.84 7.67 10.91
C GLN A 3 2.78 7.83 12.12
N THR A 4 2.39 7.36 13.31
CA THR A 4 3.24 7.44 14.52
C THR A 4 3.95 6.12 14.83
N ALA A 5 3.60 5.05 14.10
CA ALA A 5 4.12 3.70 14.35
C ALA A 5 5.37 3.38 13.53
N TYR A 6 5.57 4.06 12.40
CA TYR A 6 6.65 3.77 11.46
C TYR A 6 7.54 5.00 11.21
N PRO A 7 8.85 4.84 10.99
CA PRO A 7 9.77 5.91 10.63
C PRO A 7 9.47 6.49 9.24
N ALA A 8 10.02 7.68 8.97
CA ALA A 8 9.72 8.45 7.76
C ALA A 8 9.99 7.70 6.44
N GLY A 9 11.03 6.85 6.38
CA GLY A 9 11.33 6.04 5.20
C GLY A 9 10.24 5.02 4.90
N GLU A 10 9.75 4.33 5.93
CA GLU A 10 8.70 3.32 5.81
C GLU A 10 7.33 3.95 5.52
N LEU A 11 7.05 5.12 6.09
CA LEU A 11 5.86 5.90 5.74
C LEU A 11 5.90 6.36 4.27
N SER A 12 7.08 6.72 3.77
CA SER A 12 7.26 7.10 2.36
C SER A 12 7.07 5.90 1.44
N PHE A 13 7.62 4.75 1.83
CA PHE A 13 7.40 3.49 1.13
C PHE A 13 5.92 3.11 1.11
N PHE A 14 5.19 3.25 2.23
CA PHE A 14 3.76 2.97 2.26
C PHE A 14 2.96 3.85 1.29
N ARG A 15 3.32 5.14 1.15
CA ARG A 15 2.67 6.02 0.17
C ARG A 15 2.90 5.56 -1.27
N VAL A 16 4.12 5.12 -1.59
CA VAL A 16 4.43 4.52 -2.90
C VAL A 16 3.56 3.27 -3.11
N VAL A 17 3.45 2.41 -2.11
CA VAL A 17 2.59 1.22 -2.17
C VAL A 17 1.12 1.58 -2.42
N LEU A 18 0.57 2.56 -1.69
CA LEU A 18 -0.82 2.99 -1.89
C LEU A 18 -1.05 3.52 -3.31
N HIS A 19 -0.10 4.30 -3.83
CA HIS A 19 -0.17 4.81 -5.18
C HIS A 19 -0.18 3.67 -6.20
N GLU A 20 0.79 2.76 -6.11
CA GLU A 20 0.94 1.68 -7.08
C GLU A 20 -0.26 0.72 -7.05
N LEU A 21 -0.73 0.33 -5.86
CA LEU A 21 -1.94 -0.47 -5.74
C LEU A 21 -3.18 0.24 -6.31
N ALA A 22 -3.30 1.55 -6.11
CA ALA A 22 -4.42 2.31 -6.66
C ALA A 22 -4.36 2.41 -8.19
N THR A 23 -3.17 2.50 -8.79
CA THR A 23 -3.01 2.73 -10.23
C THR A 23 -2.78 1.46 -11.06
N THR A 24 -2.42 0.35 -10.44
CA THR A 24 -2.25 -0.93 -11.12
C THR A 24 -3.61 -1.56 -11.42
N GLU A 25 -3.78 -2.04 -12.65
CA GLU A 25 -4.98 -2.76 -13.06
C GLU A 25 -5.20 -4.00 -12.16
N GLY A 26 -6.41 -4.14 -11.62
CA GLY A 26 -6.74 -5.21 -10.68
C GLY A 26 -6.32 -4.94 -9.23
N HIS A 27 -5.66 -3.81 -8.93
CA HIS A 27 -5.24 -3.40 -7.58
C HIS A 27 -4.41 -4.45 -6.84
N LYS A 28 -3.55 -5.14 -7.59
CA LYS A 28 -2.67 -6.21 -7.11
C LYS A 28 -1.22 -5.93 -7.51
N LEU A 29 -0.30 -6.37 -6.67
CA LEU A 29 1.14 -6.35 -6.96
C LEU A 29 1.73 -7.74 -6.78
N GLU A 30 2.61 -8.14 -7.68
CA GLU A 30 3.46 -9.31 -7.48
C GLU A 30 4.56 -9.01 -6.44
N GLN A 31 5.10 -10.05 -5.80
CA GLN A 31 6.21 -9.91 -4.85
C GLN A 31 7.44 -9.23 -5.46
N ILE A 32 7.75 -9.48 -6.73
CA ILE A 32 8.89 -8.85 -7.40
C ILE A 32 8.65 -7.34 -7.57
N GLU A 33 7.44 -6.95 -7.93
CA GLU A 33 7.05 -5.54 -8.07
C GLU A 33 7.14 -4.83 -6.72
N TRP A 34 6.62 -5.45 -5.66
CA TRP A 34 6.73 -4.98 -4.28
C TRP A 34 8.18 -4.64 -3.88
N LEU A 35 9.11 -5.57 -4.12
CA LEU A 35 10.53 -5.34 -3.79
C LEU A 35 11.17 -4.25 -4.64
N ASN A 36 10.67 -4.03 -5.86
CA ASN A 36 11.17 -2.97 -6.72
C ASN A 36 10.61 -1.60 -6.35
N LEU A 37 9.52 -1.52 -5.57
CA LEU A 37 9.01 -0.24 -5.06
C LEU A 37 10.02 0.47 -4.14
N THR A 38 11.00 -0.25 -3.56
CA THR A 38 12.03 0.37 -2.73
C THR A 38 12.94 1.32 -3.51
N THR A 39 12.90 1.30 -4.84
CA THR A 39 13.65 2.25 -5.69
C THR A 39 12.86 3.52 -6.02
N LYS A 40 11.54 3.52 -5.78
CA LYS A 40 10.63 4.64 -6.07
C LYS A 40 10.45 5.61 -4.90
N ILE A 41 11.04 5.31 -3.75
CA ILE A 41 11.02 6.21 -2.57
C ILE A 41 11.91 7.44 -2.80
N GLU A 42 11.49 8.59 -2.26
CA GLU A 42 12.19 9.87 -2.40
C GLU A 42 13.68 9.77 -1.98
N GLU A 43 14.54 10.51 -2.69
CA GLU A 43 15.98 10.57 -2.39
C GLU A 43 16.22 10.95 -0.91
N GLY A 44 17.11 10.20 -0.24
CA GLY A 44 17.41 10.37 1.18
C GLY A 44 16.51 9.57 2.14
N ARG A 45 15.50 8.84 1.63
CA ARG A 45 14.66 7.92 2.40
C ARG A 45 14.79 6.50 1.87
N SER A 46 16.00 5.93 1.91
CA SER A 46 16.25 4.58 1.41
C SER A 46 15.64 3.49 2.31
N LEU A 47 15.19 2.40 1.69
CA LEU A 47 14.66 1.21 2.32
C LEU A 47 15.32 0.00 1.65
N THR A 48 15.81 -0.95 2.43
CA THR A 48 16.38 -2.18 1.88
C THR A 48 15.28 -3.14 1.44
N LYS A 49 15.54 -3.98 0.44
CA LYS A 49 14.59 -5.02 0.01
C LYS A 49 14.22 -5.98 1.16
N SER A 50 15.20 -6.36 1.99
CA SER A 50 14.95 -7.18 3.18
C SER A 50 14.00 -6.50 4.17
N ARG A 51 14.13 -5.18 4.41
CA ARG A 51 13.17 -4.46 5.26
C ARG A 51 11.79 -4.38 4.62
N ALA A 52 11.72 -4.27 3.29
CA ALA A 52 10.43 -4.31 2.59
C ALA A 52 9.72 -5.67 2.72
N GLU A 53 10.44 -6.80 2.77
CA GLU A 53 9.86 -8.12 3.03
C GLU A 53 9.31 -8.24 4.46
N GLU A 54 10.05 -7.71 5.44
CA GLU A 54 9.58 -7.65 6.83
C GLU A 54 8.32 -6.81 6.96
N LEU A 55 8.31 -5.61 6.34
CA LEU A 55 7.16 -4.71 6.35
C LEU A 55 5.93 -5.31 5.67
N LEU A 56 6.10 -6.10 4.61
CA LEU A 56 4.99 -6.82 4.00
C LEU A 56 4.32 -7.73 5.03
N SER A 57 5.11 -8.52 5.75
CA SER A 57 4.61 -9.42 6.79
C SER A 57 3.94 -8.66 7.95
N GLU A 58 4.56 -7.57 8.41
CA GLU A 58 4.02 -6.70 9.46
C GLU A 58 2.69 -6.06 9.06
N TRP A 59 2.60 -5.51 7.85
CA TRP A 59 1.41 -4.81 7.37
C TRP A 59 0.27 -5.77 7.01
N VAL A 60 0.58 -6.98 6.53
CA VAL A 60 -0.40 -8.05 6.39
C VAL A 60 -0.93 -8.46 7.77
N GLY A 61 -0.04 -8.75 8.73
CA GLY A 61 -0.43 -9.12 10.09
C GLY A 61 -1.23 -8.03 10.81
N ALA A 62 -0.96 -6.76 10.51
CA ALA A 62 -1.70 -5.62 11.04
C ALA A 62 -3.04 -5.37 10.34
N GLY A 63 -3.28 -5.97 9.17
CA GLY A 63 -4.51 -5.83 8.36
C GLY A 63 -4.50 -4.64 7.38
N TYR A 64 -3.35 -4.01 7.16
CA TYR A 64 -3.18 -2.93 6.17
C TYR A 64 -3.02 -3.48 4.75
N LEU A 65 -2.45 -4.66 4.59
CA LEU A 65 -2.35 -5.36 3.32
C LEU A 65 -2.97 -6.75 3.42
N VAL A 66 -3.25 -7.34 2.27
CA VAL A 66 -3.58 -8.76 2.13
C VAL A 66 -2.58 -9.39 1.16
N LEU A 67 -2.18 -10.63 1.44
CA LEU A 67 -1.39 -11.45 0.54
C LEU A 67 -2.17 -12.74 0.27
N ASP A 68 -2.51 -12.98 -0.98
CA ASP A 68 -3.20 -14.19 -1.46
C ASP A 68 -2.50 -14.74 -2.73
N GLU A 69 -3.12 -15.73 -3.37
CA GLU A 69 -2.59 -16.36 -4.60
C GLU A 69 -2.48 -15.37 -5.76
N ASP A 70 -3.30 -14.32 -5.77
CA ASP A 70 -3.32 -13.27 -6.79
C ASP A 70 -2.34 -12.12 -6.48
N GLY A 71 -1.64 -12.18 -5.34
CA GLY A 71 -0.60 -11.24 -4.95
C GLY A 71 -0.98 -10.34 -3.77
N ILE A 72 -0.38 -9.16 -3.74
CA ILE A 72 -0.48 -8.20 -2.63
C ILE A 72 -1.55 -7.17 -2.97
N GLY A 73 -2.51 -6.95 -2.06
CA GLY A 73 -3.62 -6.01 -2.24
C GLY A 73 -3.93 -5.17 -1.00
N PHE A 74 -4.94 -4.30 -1.13
CA PHE A 74 -5.43 -3.50 0.01
C PHE A 74 -6.05 -4.38 1.09
N GLY A 75 -5.57 -4.21 2.32
CA GLY A 75 -6.23 -4.76 3.51
C GLY A 75 -7.41 -3.88 3.95
N PRO A 76 -8.37 -4.44 4.71
CA PRO A 76 -9.59 -3.74 5.11
C PRO A 76 -9.31 -2.50 5.96
N LYS A 77 -8.24 -2.49 6.77
CA LYS A 77 -7.87 -1.28 7.52
C LYS A 77 -7.38 -0.17 6.61
N THR A 78 -6.68 -0.49 5.53
CA THR A 78 -6.20 0.54 4.60
C THR A 78 -7.38 1.20 3.90
N GLN A 79 -8.34 0.41 3.43
CA GLN A 79 -9.55 0.94 2.82
C GLN A 79 -10.29 1.88 3.77
N VAL A 80 -10.49 1.52 5.03
CA VAL A 80 -11.19 2.39 6.00
C VAL A 80 -10.35 3.59 6.47
N GLU A 81 -9.08 3.38 6.85
CA GLU A 81 -8.23 4.46 7.40
C GLU A 81 -7.78 5.46 6.33
N PHE A 82 -7.70 5.03 5.07
CA PHE A 82 -7.19 5.84 3.96
C PHE A 82 -8.23 6.09 2.86
N ASP A 83 -9.50 5.72 3.03
CA ASP A 83 -10.60 5.96 2.07
C ASP A 83 -10.55 7.37 1.48
N ARG A 84 -10.63 8.38 2.35
CA ARG A 84 -10.60 9.78 1.93
C ARG A 84 -9.31 10.17 1.22
N TYR A 85 -8.17 9.58 1.58
CA TYR A 85 -6.91 9.83 0.89
C TYR A 85 -6.96 9.23 -0.52
N LEU A 86 -7.42 7.98 -0.65
CA LEU A 86 -7.53 7.27 -1.91
C LEU A 86 -8.51 7.98 -2.86
N LEU A 87 -9.71 8.33 -2.39
CA LEU A 87 -10.71 9.07 -3.19
C LEU A 87 -10.22 10.45 -3.66
N ASN A 88 -9.45 11.17 -2.84
CA ASN A 88 -8.96 12.50 -3.21
C ASN A 88 -7.76 12.46 -4.17
N ASN A 89 -6.92 11.43 -4.10
CA ASN A 89 -5.68 11.35 -4.89
C ASN A 89 -5.82 10.44 -6.12
N PHE A 90 -6.76 9.49 -6.10
CA PHE A 90 -7.00 8.52 -7.17
C PHE A 90 -8.51 8.41 -7.53
N PRO A 91 -9.23 9.53 -7.74
CA PRO A 91 -10.68 9.52 -7.95
C PRO A 91 -11.12 8.71 -9.18
N ASP A 92 -10.25 8.61 -10.20
CA ASP A 92 -10.54 7.89 -11.45
C ASP A 92 -10.21 6.39 -11.38
N GLN A 93 -9.50 5.96 -10.34
CA GLN A 93 -9.02 4.57 -10.19
C GLN A 93 -9.71 3.82 -9.05
N VAL A 94 -10.27 4.54 -8.08
CA VAL A 94 -11.01 3.95 -6.97
C VAL A 94 -12.48 3.88 -7.34
N GLU A 95 -12.93 2.71 -7.78
CA GLU A 95 -14.35 2.48 -7.99
C GLU A 95 -15.07 2.37 -6.64
N GLN A 96 -15.97 3.31 -6.36
CA GLN A 96 -16.89 3.16 -5.23
C GLN A 96 -17.78 1.94 -5.47
N CYS A 97 -17.80 1.04 -4.49
CA CYS A 97 -18.64 -0.13 -4.60
C CYS A 97 -20.10 0.31 -4.66
N ARG A 98 -20.78 0.01 -5.77
CA ARG A 98 -22.17 0.46 -6.00
C ARG A 98 -23.18 -0.17 -5.03
N LEU A 99 -22.77 -1.20 -4.30
CA LEU A 99 -23.61 -1.93 -3.34
C LEU A 99 -23.50 -1.35 -1.93
N CYS A 100 -22.29 -1.14 -1.39
CA CYS A 100 -22.13 -0.54 -0.07
C CYS A 100 -22.06 1.00 -0.10
N LYS A 101 -21.81 1.60 -1.28
CA LYS A 101 -21.53 3.05 -1.43
C LYS A 101 -20.37 3.54 -0.56
N GLU A 102 -19.55 2.60 -0.11
CA GLU A 102 -18.23 2.81 0.47
C GLU A 102 -17.20 2.57 -0.64
#